data_AF-X0WXF1-F1
#
_entry.id   AF-X0WXF1-F1
#
_cell.length_a   1.000
_cell.length_b   1.000
_cell.length_c   1.000
_cell.angle_alpha   90.00
_cell.angle_beta   90.00
_cell.angle_gamma   90.00
#
_symmetry.space_group_name_H-M   'P 1'
#
loop_
_entity.id
_entity.type
_entity.pdbx_description
1 polymer ?
#
loop_
_entity_poly.entity_id
_entity_poly.type
_entity_poly.pdbx_seq_one_letter_code
_entity_poly.pdbx_strand_id
1 'polypeptide(L)'
;ALFLLAASGVSLGAFGLPLLLSPLKWARRLRWQVPQDTDLTVYLGRSLGAVAVALSLGGLWAARDPWRYRIVFQMAAAAAALLAGVHLRGAIEGKQPWTETAEVPFWAAMAIGAIACYPQEPEE
;
A
#
# COMPACT_ATOMS: atom_id res chain seq x y z
N ALA A 1 8.42 12.41 -9.68
CA ALA A 1 9.39 11.97 -8.65
C ALA A 1 8.82 12.07 -7.23
N LEU A 2 8.34 13.26 -6.80
CA LEU A 2 7.83 13.48 -5.43
C LEU A 2 6.74 12.49 -5.01
N PHE A 3 5.75 12.25 -5.87
CA PHE A 3 4.70 11.25 -5.60
C PHE A 3 5.29 9.88 -5.27
N LEU A 4 6.19 9.34 -6.11
CA LEU A 4 6.80 8.03 -5.88
C LEU A 4 7.60 7.98 -4.57
N LEU A 5 8.34 9.04 -4.23
CA LEU A 5 9.08 9.12 -2.97
C LEU A 5 8.13 9.08 -1.77
N ALA A 6 7.09 9.92 -1.78
CA ALA A 6 6.13 10.01 -0.69
C ALA A 6 5.31 8.72 -0.57
N ALA A 7 4.72 8.26 -1.67
CA ALA A 7 3.90 7.05 -1.72
C ALA A 7 4.70 5.84 -1.27
N SER A 8 5.88 5.62 -1.85
CA SER A 8 6.71 4.45 -1.52
C SER A 8 7.28 4.54 -0.11
N GLY A 9 7.63 5.73 0.36
CA GLY A 9 8.10 5.94 1.74
C GLY A 9 7.02 5.59 2.76
N VAL A 10 5.80 6.09 2.56
CA VAL A 10 4.64 5.77 3.41
C VAL A 10 4.30 4.29 3.32
N SER A 11 4.20 3.73 2.11
CA SER A 11 3.92 2.30 1.91
C SER A 11 4.97 1.42 2.58
N LEU A 12 6.26 1.78 2.52
CA LEU A 12 7.32 1.04 3.19
C LEU A 12 7.20 1.11 4.71
N GLY A 13 7.08 2.32 5.26
CA GLY A 13 7.14 2.55 6.70
C GLY A 13 5.87 2.18 7.47
N ALA A 14 4.71 2.48 6.90
CA ALA A 14 3.42 2.28 7.56
C ALA A 14 2.76 0.93 7.23
N PHE A 15 3.13 0.28 6.12
CA PHE A 15 2.49 -0.97 5.69
C PHE A 15 3.50 -2.11 5.53
N GLY A 16 4.49 -1.97 4.64
CA GLY A 16 5.43 -3.03 4.29
C GLY A 16 6.25 -3.55 5.47
N LEU A 17 7.03 -2.68 6.13
CA LEU A 17 7.88 -3.08 7.26
C LEU A 17 7.06 -3.58 8.47
N PRO A 18 5.97 -2.92 8.90
CA PRO A 18 5.16 -3.43 10.00
C PRO A 18 4.56 -4.81 9.72
N LEU A 19 4.03 -5.05 8.50
CA LEU A 19 3.48 -6.34 8.11
C LEU A 19 4.54 -7.43 7.98
N LEU A 20 5.72 -7.10 7.46
CA LEU A 20 6.83 -8.04 7.31
C LEU A 20 7.42 -8.47 8.66
N LEU A 21 7.63 -7.52 9.56
CA LEU A 21 8.38 -7.78 10.79
C LEU A 21 7.48 -8.21 11.96
N SER A 22 6.28 -7.63 12.08
CA SER A 22 5.42 -7.82 13.26
C SER A 22 3.93 -7.61 12.94
N PRO A 23 3.33 -8.44 12.07
CA PRO A 23 1.97 -8.22 11.54
C PRO A 23 0.92 -8.13 12.65
N LEU A 24 0.97 -8.99 13.68
CA LEU A 24 -0.01 -8.96 14.78
C LEU A 24 0.14 -7.74 15.70
N LYS A 25 1.36 -7.19 15.85
CA LYS A 25 1.56 -5.95 16.61
C LYS A 25 0.97 -4.78 15.83
N TRP A 26 1.14 -4.79 14.51
CA TRP A 26 0.56 -3.77 13.64
C TRP A 26 -0.97 -3.86 13.59
N ALA A 27 -1.53 -5.05 13.39
CA ALA A 27 -2.98 -5.28 13.41
C ALA A 27 -3.64 -4.76 14.69
N ARG A 28 -3.03 -4.98 15.86
CA ARG A 28 -3.52 -4.42 17.14
C ARG A 28 -3.51 -2.90 17.18
N ARG A 29 -2.50 -2.24 16.60
CA ARG A 29 -2.47 -0.77 16.50
C ARG A 29 -3.58 -0.26 15.59
N LEU A 30 -3.87 -0.98 14.52
CA LEU A 30 -5.01 -0.78 13.64
C LEU A 30 -6.32 -1.36 14.22
N ARG A 31 -6.39 -1.60 15.54
CA ARG A 31 -7.62 -1.95 16.27
C ARG A 31 -8.27 -3.28 15.86
N TRP A 32 -7.56 -4.15 15.15
CA TRP A 32 -8.04 -5.51 14.90
C TRP A 32 -8.12 -6.32 16.19
N GLN A 33 -9.18 -7.12 16.29
CA GLN A 33 -9.24 -8.21 17.26
C GLN A 33 -8.39 -9.37 16.75
N VAL A 34 -7.42 -9.81 17.56
CA VAL A 34 -6.51 -10.89 17.18
C VAL A 34 -7.10 -12.23 17.64
N PRO A 35 -7.31 -13.20 16.72
CA PRO A 35 -7.81 -14.53 17.08
C PRO A 35 -6.77 -15.31 17.90
N GLN A 36 -7.19 -16.42 18.51
CA GLN A 36 -6.29 -17.30 19.27
C GLN A 36 -5.27 -18.00 18.37
N ASP A 37 -5.72 -18.57 17.25
CA ASP A 37 -4.84 -19.12 16.22
C ASP A 37 -4.41 -18.00 15.26
N THR A 38 -3.10 -17.79 15.14
CA THR A 38 -2.53 -16.65 14.41
C THR A 38 -1.55 -17.06 13.32
N ASP A 39 -1.29 -18.34 13.13
CA ASP A 39 -0.20 -18.80 12.25
C ASP A 39 -0.45 -18.40 10.80
N LEU A 40 -1.68 -18.64 10.30
CA LEU A 40 -2.07 -18.23 8.96
C LEU A 40 -2.03 -16.71 8.78
N THR A 41 -2.48 -15.95 9.79
CA THR A 41 -2.48 -14.48 9.77
C THR A 41 -1.06 -13.93 9.72
N VAL A 42 -0.13 -14.51 10.49
CA VAL A 42 1.29 -14.14 10.45
C VAL A 42 1.91 -14.48 9.10
N TYR A 43 1.63 -15.67 8.57
CA TYR A 43 2.14 -16.10 7.27
C TYR A 43 1.68 -15.18 6.14
N LEU A 44 0.36 -14.92 6.04
CA LEU A 44 -0.20 -14.03 5.03
C LEU A 44 0.26 -12.58 5.21
N GLY A 45 0.29 -12.09 6.45
CA GLY A 45 0.79 -10.74 6.77
C GLY A 45 2.24 -10.54 6.34
N ARG A 46 3.12 -11.50 6.64
CA ARG A 46 4.53 -11.44 6.22
C ARG A 46 4.69 -11.54 4.70
N SER A 47 3.88 -12.37 4.05
CA SER A 47 3.89 -12.51 2.60
C SER A 47 3.49 -11.21 1.91
N LEU A 48 2.40 -10.58 2.36
CA LEU A 48 1.98 -9.27 1.87
C LEU A 48 3.03 -8.19 2.19
N GLY A 49 3.60 -8.20 3.40
CA GLY A 49 4.66 -7.30 3.80
C GLY A 49 5.90 -7.39 2.90
N ALA A 50 6.34 -8.61 2.53
CA ALA A 50 7.47 -8.81 1.63
C ALA A 50 7.21 -8.21 0.24
N VAL A 51 6.02 -8.43 -0.32
CA VAL A 51 5.62 -7.83 -1.62
C VAL A 51 5.57 -6.30 -1.51
N ALA A 52 4.95 -5.78 -0.44
CA ALA A 52 4.85 -4.33 -0.22
C ALA A 52 6.22 -3.66 -0.05
N VAL A 53 7.16 -4.30 0.65
CA VAL A 53 8.55 -3.84 0.77
C VAL A 53 9.23 -3.81 -0.59
N ALA A 54 9.15 -4.89 -1.37
CA ALA A 54 9.77 -4.96 -2.69
C ALA A 54 9.24 -3.89 -3.65
N LEU A 55 7.91 -3.72 -3.72
CA LEU A 55 7.27 -2.68 -4.55
C LEU A 55 7.66 -1.27 -4.10
N SER A 56 7.73 -1.04 -2.78
CA SER A 56 8.12 0.27 -2.26
C SER A 56 9.59 0.60 -2.55
N LEU A 57 10.50 -0.35 -2.40
CA LEU A 57 11.90 -0.15 -2.79
C LEU A 57 12.03 0.10 -4.30
N GLY A 58 11.25 -0.62 -5.13
CA GLY A 58 11.15 -0.36 -6.56
C GLY A 58 10.63 1.05 -6.87
N GLY A 59 9.63 1.54 -6.15
CA GLY A 59 9.09 2.89 -6.30
C GLY A 59 10.07 3.99 -5.88
N LEU A 60 10.80 3.80 -4.77
CA LEU A 60 11.90 4.67 -4.37
C LEU A 60 13.01 4.70 -5.42
N TRP A 61 13.31 3.55 -6.05
CA TRP A 61 14.27 3.49 -7.14
C TRP A 61 13.79 4.24 -8.39
N ALA A 62 12.55 3.96 -8.80
CA ALA A 62 11.91 4.54 -9.97
C ALA A 62 11.80 6.07 -9.90
N ALA A 63 11.78 6.64 -8.69
CA ALA A 63 11.76 8.08 -8.50
C ALA A 63 12.98 8.82 -9.11
N ARG A 64 14.10 8.12 -9.36
CA ARG A 64 15.29 8.68 -10.01
C ARG A 64 15.08 9.05 -11.48
N ASP A 65 14.20 8.33 -12.17
CA ASP A 65 13.85 8.58 -13.57
C ASP A 65 12.39 8.17 -13.82
N PRO A 66 11.43 9.04 -13.44
CA PRO A 66 10.01 8.71 -13.49
C PRO A 66 9.53 8.33 -14.89
N TRP A 67 10.06 8.97 -15.93
CA TRP A 67 9.65 8.70 -17.32
C TRP A 67 10.06 7.30 -17.78
N ARG A 68 11.33 6.92 -17.53
CA ARG A 68 11.83 5.58 -17.84
C ARG A 68 11.06 4.49 -17.08
N TYR A 69 10.69 4.75 -15.84
CA TYR A 69 10.01 3.80 -14.96
C TYR A 69 8.50 4.08 -14.81
N ARG A 70 7.87 4.72 -15.81
CA ARG A 70 6.45 5.13 -15.77
C ARG A 70 5.46 4.00 -15.48
N ILE A 71 5.80 2.75 -15.80
CA ILE A 71 5.00 1.56 -15.45
C ILE A 71 4.73 1.46 -13.95
N VAL A 72 5.64 1.96 -13.10
CA VAL A 72 5.48 1.95 -11.64
C VAL A 72 4.30 2.81 -11.20
N PHE A 73 3.97 3.89 -11.92
CA PHE A 73 2.76 4.67 -11.64
C PHE A 73 1.49 3.88 -11.96
N GLN A 74 1.47 3.12 -13.04
CA GLN A 74 0.32 2.27 -13.40
C GLN A 74 0.13 1.15 -12.38
N MET A 75 1.22 0.49 -11.97
CA MET A 75 1.20 -0.51 -10.92
C MET A 75 0.74 0.07 -9.58
N ALA A 76 1.21 1.27 -9.21
CA ALA A 76 0.78 1.96 -7.99
C ALA A 76 -0.71 2.31 -8.04
N ALA A 77 -1.19 2.83 -9.17
CA ALA A 77 -2.61 3.15 -9.37
C ALA A 77 -3.48 1.89 -9.24
N ALA A 78 -3.10 0.81 -9.91
CA ALA A 78 -3.83 -0.46 -9.85
C ALA A 78 -3.81 -1.07 -8.45
N ALA A 79 -2.64 -1.13 -7.79
CA ALA A 79 -2.51 -1.66 -6.44
C ALA A 79 -3.35 -0.85 -5.44
N ALA A 80 -3.30 0.48 -5.50
CA ALA A 80 -4.08 1.35 -4.63
C ALA A 80 -5.59 1.22 -4.88
N ALA A 81 -6.03 1.12 -6.14
CA ALA A 81 -7.43 0.89 -6.45
C ALA A 81 -7.93 -0.48 -5.94
N LEU A 82 -7.11 -1.53 -6.09
CA LEU A 82 -7.43 -2.86 -5.56
C LEU A 82 -7.50 -2.86 -4.04
N LEU A 83 -6.55 -2.21 -3.35
CA LEU A 83 -6.58 -2.05 -1.90
C LEU A 83 -7.82 -1.29 -1.45
N ALA A 84 -8.14 -0.15 -2.09
CA ALA A 84 -9.39 0.56 -1.81
C ALA A 84 -10.61 -0.36 -1.93
N GLY A 85 -10.65 -1.24 -2.94
CA GLY A 85 -11.68 -2.27 -3.09
C GLY A 85 -11.72 -3.30 -1.96
N VAL A 86 -10.55 -3.79 -1.50
CA VAL A 86 -10.44 -4.70 -0.35
C VAL A 86 -10.99 -4.06 0.93
N HIS A 87 -10.58 -2.83 1.24
CA HIS A 87 -11.06 -2.12 2.43
C HIS A 87 -12.53 -1.71 2.30
N LEU A 88 -13.00 -1.37 1.09
CA LEU A 88 -14.42 -1.07 0.87
C LEU A 88 -15.26 -2.32 1.11
N ARG A 89 -14.84 -3.46 0.59
CA ARG A 89 -15.50 -4.74 0.84
C ARG A 89 -15.50 -5.08 2.33
N GLY A 90 -14.37 -4.93 3.03
CA GLY A 90 -14.29 -5.16 4.47
C GLY A 90 -15.21 -4.24 5.29
N ALA A 91 -15.38 -2.98 4.87
CA ALA A 91 -16.32 -2.04 5.47
C ALA A 91 -17.78 -2.45 5.24
N ILE A 92 -18.15 -2.84 4.01
CA ILE A 92 -19.50 -3.32 3.67
C ILE A 92 -19.84 -4.58 4.47
N GLU A 93 -18.89 -5.49 4.63
CA GLU A 93 -19.07 -6.73 5.40
C GLU A 93 -19.05 -6.51 6.93
N GLY A 94 -18.71 -5.29 7.40
CA GLY A 94 -18.61 -4.98 8.83
C GLY A 94 -17.51 -5.73 9.57
N LYS A 95 -16.49 -6.24 8.86
CA LYS A 95 -15.45 -7.14 9.42
C LYS A 95 -14.20 -6.42 9.87
N GLN A 96 -14.02 -5.15 9.50
CA GLN A 96 -12.81 -4.39 9.78
C GLN A 96 -13.09 -3.23 10.76
N PRO A 97 -12.10 -2.84 11.58
CA PRO A 97 -12.21 -1.67 12.44
C PRO A 97 -12.26 -0.36 11.63
N TRP A 98 -12.73 0.72 12.25
CA TRP A 98 -12.88 2.01 11.59
C TRP A 98 -11.57 2.57 11.00
N THR A 99 -10.42 2.23 11.59
CA THR A 99 -9.09 2.60 11.10
C THR A 99 -8.83 2.05 9.70
N GLU A 100 -9.28 0.82 9.43
CA GLU A 100 -9.20 0.19 8.10
C GLU A 100 -10.23 0.78 7.13
N THR A 101 -11.39 1.20 7.64
CA THR A 101 -12.39 1.93 6.83
C THR A 101 -11.87 3.29 6.38
N ALA A 102 -11.07 3.96 7.21
CA ALA A 102 -10.37 5.18 6.83
C ALA A 102 -9.33 4.96 5.72
N GLU A 103 -8.89 3.71 5.49
CA GLU A 103 -7.98 3.41 4.40
C GLU A 103 -8.65 3.43 3.03
N VAL A 104 -9.98 3.31 2.93
CA VAL A 104 -10.70 3.41 1.65
C VAL A 104 -10.44 4.74 0.94
N PRO A 105 -10.72 5.91 1.54
CA PRO A 105 -10.41 7.19 0.91
C PRO A 105 -8.90 7.42 0.75
N PHE A 106 -8.07 6.90 1.66
CA PHE A 106 -6.61 6.98 1.53
C PHE A 106 -6.10 6.26 0.27
N TRP A 107 -6.48 5.00 0.06
CA TRP A 107 -6.08 4.23 -1.10
C TRP A 107 -6.68 4.76 -2.40
N ALA A 108 -7.93 5.26 -2.36
CA ALA A 108 -8.52 5.95 -3.50
C ALA A 108 -7.72 7.22 -3.89
N ALA A 109 -7.32 8.04 -2.89
CA ALA A 109 -6.48 9.21 -3.12
C ALA A 109 -5.10 8.84 -3.67
N MET A 110 -4.50 7.74 -3.19
CA MET A 110 -3.24 7.22 -3.71
C MET A 110 -3.35 6.78 -5.18
N ALA A 111 -4.46 6.13 -5.56
CA ALA A 111 -4.71 5.73 -6.94
C ALA A 111 -4.85 6.97 -7.85
N ILE A 112 -5.65 7.95 -7.43
CA ILE A 112 -5.82 9.21 -8.15
C ILE A 112 -4.49 9.95 -8.25
N GLY A 113 -3.72 10.02 -7.17
CA GLY A 113 -2.40 10.65 -7.14
C GLY A 113 -1.41 9.99 -8.11
N ALA A 114 -1.41 8.66 -8.21
CA ALA A 114 -0.57 7.96 -9.18
C ALA A 114 -0.93 8.31 -10.63
N ILE A 115 -2.22 8.43 -10.94
CA ILE A 115 -2.70 8.82 -12.27
C ILE A 115 -2.37 10.29 -12.55
N ALA A 116 -2.67 11.19 -11.60
CA ALA A 116 -2.47 12.63 -11.75
C ALA A 116 -0.99 13.01 -11.83
N CYS A 117 -0.11 12.26 -11.18
CA CYS A 117 1.33 12.46 -11.21
C CYS A 117 2.04 11.61 -12.28
N TYR A 118 1.31 10.98 -13.19
CA TYR A 118 1.89 10.19 -14.28
C TYR A 118 2.87 11.06 -15.10
N PRO A 119 4.11 10.59 -15.31
CA PRO A 119 5.15 11.39 -15.93
C PRO A 119 4.85 11.63 -17.40
N GLN A 120 5.04 12.87 -17.85
CA GLN A 120 4.98 13.22 -19.26
C GLN A 120 6.31 12.89 -19.94
N GLU A 121 6.26 12.77 -21.27
CA GLU A 121 7.45 12.62 -22.09
C GLU A 121 8.36 13.85 -21.90
N PRO A 122 9.68 13.68 -21.70
CA PRO A 122 10.61 14.80 -21.68
C PRO A 122 10.58 15.51 -23.03
N GLU A 123 10.50 16.85 -23.01
CA GLU A 123 10.70 17.64 -24.22
C GLU A 123 12.18 17.51 -24.65
N GLU A 124 12.41 17.30 -25.95
CA GLU A 124 13.75 17.12 -26.55
C GLU A 124 14.63 18.38 -26.51
#